data_AF-A0A6I3QNB2-F1
#
_entry.id   AF-A0A6I3QNB2-F1
#
_cell.length_a   1.000
_cell.length_b   1.000
_cell.length_c   1.000
_cell.angle_alpha   90.00
_cell.angle_beta   90.00
_cell.angle_gamma   90.00
#
_symmetry.space_group_name_H-M   'P 1'
#
loop_
_entity.id
_entity.type
_entity.pdbx_description
1 polymer ?
#
loop_
_entity_poly.entity_id
_entity_poly.type
_entity_poly.pdbx_seq_one_letter_code
_entity_poly.pdbx_strand_id
1 'polypeptide(L)'
;MLVEHALRQKYRITQQEISAAMGISRMRFVDIEQYGKPCTLEQLALVQKGFREVIQRRRKEVTELERDFCEMASCLLDQIP
;
A
#
# COMPACT_ATOMS: atom_id res chain seq x y z
N MET A 1 -11.62 -1.12 -14.75
CA MET A 1 -10.68 -0.74 -13.67
C MET A 1 -9.50 0.11 -14.15
N LEU A 2 -9.72 1.10 -15.02
CA LEU A 2 -8.68 2.11 -15.32
C LEU A 2 -8.33 2.96 -14.10
N VAL A 3 -9.32 3.20 -13.22
CA VAL A 3 -9.18 4.02 -12.02
C VAL A 3 -8.26 3.37 -10.99
N GLU A 4 -8.35 2.06 -10.76
CA GLU A 4 -7.47 1.33 -9.85
C GLU A 4 -6.02 1.36 -10.35
N HIS A 5 -5.81 1.01 -11.62
CA HIS A 5 -4.50 1.06 -12.25
C HIS A 5 -3.86 2.46 -12.15
N ALA A 6 -4.60 3.51 -12.53
CA ALA A 6 -4.12 4.89 -12.44
C ALA A 6 -3.78 5.29 -10.99
N LEU A 7 -4.59 4.86 -10.01
CA LEU A 7 -4.35 5.13 -8.61
C LEU A 7 -3.07 4.44 -8.11
N ARG A 8 -2.88 3.16 -8.45
CA ARG A 8 -1.64 2.44 -8.11
C ARG A 8 -0.41 3.10 -8.72
N GLN A 9 -0.47 3.48 -10.00
CA GLN A 9 0.65 4.15 -10.66
C GLN A 9 0.98 5.48 -9.97
N LYS A 10 -0.03 6.31 -9.68
CA LYS A 10 0.15 7.60 -9.01
C LYS A 10 0.86 7.48 -7.66
N TYR A 11 0.51 6.46 -6.87
CA TYR A 11 1.07 6.26 -5.53
C TYR A 11 2.17 5.18 -5.46
N ARG A 12 2.67 4.74 -6.62
CA ARG A 12 3.70 3.70 -6.74
C ARG A 12 3.38 2.44 -5.93
N ILE A 13 2.13 1.99 -6.00
CA ILE A 13 1.69 0.73 -5.35
C ILE A 13 1.91 -0.39 -6.34
N THR A 14 2.81 -1.32 -6.02
CA THR A 14 3.12 -2.44 -6.92
C THR A 14 1.98 -3.46 -6.95
N GLN A 15 1.91 -4.26 -8.02
CA GLN A 15 0.96 -5.38 -8.09
C GLN A 15 1.18 -6.37 -6.94
N GLN A 16 2.44 -6.61 -6.58
CA GLN A 16 2.80 -7.51 -5.48
C GLN A 16 2.30 -6.98 -4.12
N GLU A 17 2.47 -5.67 -3.88
CA GLU A 17 2.06 -5.02 -2.64
C GLU A 17 0.55 -5.11 -2.45
N ILE A 18 -0.23 -4.76 -3.48
CA ILE A 18 -1.69 -4.82 -3.39
C ILE A 18 -2.21 -6.26 -3.36
N SER A 19 -1.64 -7.19 -4.14
CA SER A 19 -2.08 -8.58 -4.14
C SER A 19 -1.84 -9.26 -2.79
N ALA A 20 -0.69 -8.95 -2.15
CA ALA A 20 -0.38 -9.43 -0.81
C ALA A 20 -1.39 -8.88 0.21
N ALA A 21 -1.71 -7.59 0.16
CA ALA A 21 -2.72 -6.94 1.00
C ALA A 21 -4.16 -7.47 0.74
N MET A 22 -4.42 -7.97 -0.46
CA MET A 22 -5.70 -8.63 -0.77
C MET A 22 -5.74 -10.08 -0.26
N GLY A 23 -4.60 -10.67 0.11
CA GLY A 23 -4.49 -12.09 0.45
C GLY A 23 -4.65 -13.03 -0.75
N ILE A 24 -4.29 -12.57 -1.96
CA ILE A 24 -4.37 -13.38 -3.19
C ILE A 24 -3.02 -13.44 -3.89
N SER A 25 -2.87 -14.39 -4.81
CA SER A 25 -1.67 -14.45 -5.65
C SER A 25 -1.59 -13.23 -6.57
N ARG A 26 -0.36 -12.81 -6.89
CA ARG A 26 -0.11 -11.75 -7.88
C ARG A 26 -0.77 -12.08 -9.23
N MET A 27 -0.73 -13.33 -9.66
CA MET A 27 -1.36 -13.77 -10.91
C MET A 27 -2.88 -13.53 -10.88
N ARG A 28 -3.56 -13.92 -9.79
CA ARG A 28 -5.00 -13.67 -9.63
C ARG A 28 -5.32 -12.17 -9.61
N PHE A 29 -4.44 -11.34 -9.05
CA PHE A 29 -4.59 -9.89 -9.13
C PHE A 29 -4.45 -9.37 -10.57
N VAL A 30 -3.47 -9.85 -11.33
CA VAL A 30 -3.30 -9.52 -12.75
C VAL A 30 -4.54 -9.92 -13.55
N ASP A 31 -5.13 -11.08 -13.26
CA ASP A 31 -6.36 -11.53 -13.93
C ASP A 31 -7.53 -10.59 -13.66
N ILE A 32 -7.69 -10.17 -12.40
CA ILE A 32 -8.67 -9.16 -11.99
C ILE A 32 -8.39 -7.86 -12.77
N GLU A 33 -7.15 -7.38 -12.78
CA GLU A 33 -6.73 -6.12 -13.42
C GLU A 33 -6.95 -6.09 -14.94
N GLN A 34 -6.56 -7.16 -15.64
CA GLN A 34 -6.50 -7.22 -17.11
C GLN A 34 -7.76 -7.80 -17.75
N TYR A 35 -8.35 -8.85 -17.16
CA TYR A 35 -9.39 -9.67 -17.80
C TYR A 35 -10.75 -9.60 -17.10
N GLY A 36 -10.81 -9.07 -15.87
CA GLY A 36 -12.06 -8.91 -15.08
C GLY A 36 -12.97 -7.79 -15.59
N LYS A 37 -13.48 -7.85 -16.82
CA LYS A 37 -14.51 -6.91 -17.29
C LYS A 37 -15.82 -7.61 -17.66
N PRO A 38 -16.94 -7.27 -17.00
CA PRO A 38 -17.04 -6.40 -15.81
C PRO A 38 -16.50 -7.07 -14.54
N CYS A 39 -15.85 -6.30 -13.66
CA CYS A 39 -15.43 -6.81 -12.35
C CYS A 39 -16.65 -7.14 -11.50
N THR A 40 -16.61 -8.27 -10.80
CA THR A 40 -17.65 -8.60 -9.82
C THR A 40 -17.57 -7.68 -8.60
N LEU A 41 -18.67 -7.55 -7.86
CA LEU A 41 -18.69 -6.79 -6.60
C LEU A 41 -17.66 -7.33 -5.59
N GLU A 42 -17.46 -8.65 -5.56
CA GLU A 42 -16.45 -9.30 -4.72
C GLU A 42 -15.03 -8.87 -5.09
N GLN A 43 -14.71 -8.82 -6.40
CA GLN A 43 -13.41 -8.37 -6.88
C GLN A 43 -13.16 -6.90 -6.51
N LEU A 44 -14.18 -6.04 -6.62
CA LEU A 44 -14.09 -4.65 -6.20
C LEU A 44 -13.87 -4.52 -4.69
N ALA A 45 -14.57 -5.31 -3.89
CA ALA A 45 -14.40 -5.33 -2.43
C ALA A 45 -12.99 -5.78 -2.03
N LEU A 46 -12.44 -6.80 -2.71
CA LEU A 46 -11.06 -7.24 -2.50
C LEU A 46 -10.06 -6.12 -2.83
N VAL A 47 -10.19 -5.48 -3.98
CA VAL A 47 -9.31 -4.37 -4.38
C VAL A 47 -9.37 -3.23 -3.37
N GLN A 48 -10.57 -2.84 -2.93
CA GLN A 48 -10.75 -1.82 -1.89
C GLN A 48 -10.07 -2.20 -0.58
N LYS A 49 -10.22 -3.45 -0.14
CA LYS A 49 -9.51 -3.98 1.04
C LYS A 49 -7.99 -3.87 0.87
N GLY A 50 -7.47 -4.29 -0.28
CA GLY A 50 -6.05 -4.21 -0.60
C GLY A 50 -5.49 -2.79 -0.46
N PHE A 51 -6.18 -1.79 -1.03
CA PHE A 51 -5.77 -0.39 -0.84
C PHE A 51 -5.82 0.08 0.60
N ARG A 52 -6.87 -0.27 1.35
CA ARG A 52 -7.00 0.13 2.76
C ARG A 52 -5.83 -0.39 3.59
N GLU A 53 -5.47 -1.66 3.40
CA GLU A 53 -4.35 -2.28 4.09
C GLU A 53 -3.01 -1.64 3.71
N VAL A 54 -2.77 -1.37 2.41
CA VAL A 54 -1.55 -0.68 1.96
C VAL A 54 -1.44 0.71 2.58
N ILE A 55 -2.53 1.48 2.61
CA ILE A 55 -2.57 2.81 3.22
C ILE A 55 -2.26 2.72 4.72
N GLN A 56 -2.89 1.78 5.43
CA GLN A 56 -2.69 1.61 6.86
C GLN A 56 -1.24 1.21 7.19
N ARG A 57 -0.67 0.28 6.42
CA ARG A 57 0.73 -0.14 6.57
C ARG A 57 1.69 1.03 6.38
N ARG A 58 1.55 1.78 5.28
CA ARG A 58 2.42 2.94 4.99
C ARG A 58 2.28 4.04 6.04
N ARG A 59 1.08 4.27 6.57
CA ARG A 59 0.90 5.20 7.70
C ARG A 59 1.69 4.76 8.93
N LYS A 60 1.64 3.47 9.27
CA LYS A 60 2.40 2.92 10.38
C LYS A 60 3.91 3.07 10.16
N GLU A 61 4.41 2.72 8.97
CA GLU A 61 5.83 2.88 8.59
C GLU A 61 6.30 4.34 8.72
N VAL A 62 5.48 5.30 8.27
CA VAL A 62 5.80 6.73 8.41
C VAL A 62 5.82 7.16 9.88
N THR A 63 4.84 6.74 10.69
CA THR A 63 4.82 7.06 12.13
C THR A 63 6.02 6.46 12.87
N GLU A 64 6.43 5.23 12.54
CA GLU A 64 7.62 4.61 13.11
C GLU A 64 8.88 5.37 12.69
N LEU A 65 9.00 5.74 11.40
CA LEU A 65 10.11 6.54 10.90
C LEU A 65 10.19 7.92 11.58
N GLU A 66 9.06 8.60 11.76
CA GLU A 66 8.99 9.89 12.46
C GLU A 66 9.48 9.76 13.91
N ARG A 67 9.08 8.69 14.61
CA ARG A 67 9.54 8.42 15.98
C ARG A 67 11.05 8.17 16.00
N ASP A 68 11.54 7.27 15.15
CA ASP A 68 12.96 6.90 15.11
C ASP A 68 13.83 8.12 14.73
N PHE A 69 13.33 9.00 13.86
CA PHE A 69 13.99 10.28 13.54
C PHE A 69 14.02 11.24 14.74
N CYS A 70 12.93 11.38 15.49
CA CYS A 70 12.89 12.21 16.70
C CYS A 70 13.85 11.70 17.78
N GLU A 71 13.95 10.38 17.96
CA GLU A 71 14.92 9.76 18.87
C GLU A 71 16.35 10.07 18.45
N MET A 72 16.68 9.85 17.16
CA MET A 72 17.99 10.21 16.60
C MET A 72 18.31 11.70 16.77
N ALA A 73 17.36 12.59 16.48
CA ALA A 73 17.54 14.04 16.59
C ALA A 73 17.79 14.49 18.03
N SER A 74 17.09 13.89 19.01
CA SER A 74 17.30 14.17 20.43
C SER A 74 18.70 13.76 20.88
N CYS A 75 19.16 12.57 20.46
CA CYS A 75 20.52 12.11 20.75
C CYS A 75 21.62 13.00 20.16
N LEU A 76 21.35 13.68 19.04
CA LEU A 76 22.30 14.63 18.45
C LEU A 76 22.37 15.95 19.22
N LEU A 77 21.26 16.41 19.81
CA LEU A 77 21.22 17.63 20.61
C LEU A 77 21.93 17.46 21.95
N ASP A 78 21.82 16.28 22.58
CA ASP A 78 22.51 15.96 23.84
C ASP A 78 24.04 15.80 23.68
N GLN A 79 24.54 15.71 22.44
CA GLN A 79 25.97 15.62 22.12
C GLN A 79 26.60 16.97 21.78
N ILE A 80 25.83 18.06 21.78
CA ILE A 80 26.35 19.42 21.63
C ILE A 80 26.64 19.96 23.04
N PRO A 81 27.90 20.29 23.38
CA PRO A 81 28.28 20.78 24.71
C PRO A 81 27.71 22.15 25.06
#